data_AF-A0A1H8FYC4-F1
#
_entry.id   AF-A0A1H8FYC4-F1
#
_cell.length_a   1.000
_cell.length_b   1.000
_cell.length_c   1.000
_cell.angle_alpha   90.00
_cell.angle_beta   90.00
_cell.angle_gamma   90.00
#
_symmetry.space_group_name_H-M   'P 1'
#
loop_
_entity.id
_entity.type
_entity.pdbx_description
1 polymer ?
#
loop_
_entity_poly.entity_id
_entity_poly.type
_entity_poly.pdbx_seq_one_letter_code
_entity_poly.pdbx_strand_id
1 'polypeptide(L)'
;MPLRRQIREFKIYLKNKPSVLERDFIHVADKIVWHWGYPEFYPFINQLLVNTNERAGRNGFPREAMDEIHALYEIHCEKFPHLRSAEKLDNQL
;
A
#
# COMPACT_ATOMS: atom_id res chain seq x y z
N MET A 1 -12.74 -3.09 5.36
CA MET A 1 -13.31 -1.74 5.60
C MET A 1 -12.64 -0.76 4.62
N PRO A 2 -13.30 0.29 4.12
CA PRO A 2 -12.70 1.13 3.08
C PRO A 2 -11.46 1.92 3.58
N LEU A 3 -10.38 1.91 2.80
CA LEU A 3 -9.13 2.64 3.04
C LEU A 3 -9.37 4.12 3.35
N ARG A 4 -10.24 4.78 2.56
CA ARG A 4 -10.55 6.21 2.74
C ARG A 4 -11.24 6.53 4.07
N ARG A 5 -11.77 5.53 4.77
CA ARG A 5 -12.40 5.70 6.09
C ARG A 5 -11.38 5.55 7.21
N GLN A 6 -10.36 4.72 7.01
CA GLN A 6 -9.34 4.41 8.02
C GLN A 6 -8.13 5.33 7.92
N ILE A 7 -7.82 5.85 6.73
CA ILE A 7 -6.63 6.65 6.47
C ILE A 7 -7.08 8.01 5.94
N ARG A 8 -7.04 9.02 6.82
CA ARG A 8 -7.52 10.38 6.52
C ARG A 8 -6.73 11.02 5.37
N GLU A 9 -5.41 10.84 5.36
CA GLU A 9 -4.51 11.42 4.38
C GLU A 9 -4.76 10.82 3.00
N PHE A 10 -5.07 9.53 2.94
CA PHE A 10 -5.43 8.87 1.68
C PHE A 10 -6.77 9.38 1.15
N LYS A 11 -7.75 9.64 2.03
CA LYS A 11 -8.98 10.33 1.63
C LYS A 11 -8.71 11.73 1.06
N ILE A 12 -7.79 12.48 1.66
CA ILE A 12 -7.38 13.81 1.16
C ILE A 12 -6.71 13.68 -0.21
N TYR A 13 -5.82 12.70 -0.38
CA TYR A 13 -5.16 12.40 -1.65
C TYR A 13 -6.18 12.11 -2.77
N LEU A 14 -7.18 11.26 -2.49
CA LEU A 14 -8.23 10.92 -3.45
C LEU A 14 -9.14 12.11 -3.81
N LYS A 15 -9.27 13.10 -2.91
CA LYS A 15 -10.20 14.23 -3.04
C LYS A 15 -11.64 13.73 -3.27
N ASN A 16 -12.15 13.90 -4.49
CA ASN A 16 -13.48 13.47 -4.92
C ASN A 16 -13.44 12.27 -5.89
N LYS A 17 -12.25 11.69 -6.16
CA LYS A 17 -12.11 10.55 -7.06
C LYS A 17 -12.42 9.24 -6.32
N PRO A 18 -13.07 8.26 -6.98
CA PRO A 18 -13.20 6.93 -6.41
C PRO A 18 -11.84 6.25 -6.35
N SER A 19 -11.61 5.42 -5.32
CA SER A 19 -10.41 4.60 -5.23
C SER A 19 -10.53 3.38 -6.13
N VAL A 20 -9.55 3.18 -7.01
CA VAL A 20 -9.41 2.00 -7.85
C VAL A 20 -9.05 0.79 -6.99
N LEU A 21 -8.23 0.95 -5.95
CA LEU A 21 -7.93 -0.14 -5.01
C LEU A 21 -9.19 -0.63 -4.28
N GLU A 22 -10.06 0.26 -3.83
CA GLU A 22 -11.31 -0.13 -3.17
C GLU A 22 -12.32 -0.76 -4.13
N ARG A 23 -12.31 -0.36 -5.42
CA ARG A 23 -13.28 -0.82 -6.43
C ARG A 23 -12.88 -2.16 -7.04
N ASP A 24 -11.66 -2.25 -7.53
CA ASP A 24 -11.20 -3.35 -8.41
C ASP A 24 -10.24 -4.30 -7.69
N PHE A 25 -9.60 -3.86 -6.61
CA PHE A 25 -8.57 -4.61 -5.88
C PHE A 25 -8.87 -4.70 -4.38
N ILE A 26 -10.12 -4.98 -4.02
CA ILE A 26 -10.59 -4.91 -2.62
C ILE A 26 -9.76 -5.76 -1.65
N HIS A 27 -9.24 -6.91 -2.09
CA HIS A 27 -8.35 -7.75 -1.28
C HIS A 27 -7.01 -7.08 -0.95
N VAL A 28 -6.49 -6.26 -1.87
CA VAL A 28 -5.29 -5.45 -1.63
C VAL A 28 -5.63 -4.34 -0.64
N ALA A 29 -6.75 -3.63 -0.87
CA ALA A 29 -7.20 -2.56 0.02
C ALA A 29 -7.40 -3.05 1.46
N ASP A 30 -8.06 -4.20 1.67
CA ASP A 30 -8.24 -4.76 3.00
C ASP A 30 -6.89 -5.13 3.64
N LYS A 31 -5.97 -5.76 2.91
CA LYS A 31 -4.63 -6.08 3.45
C LYS A 31 -3.85 -4.83 3.84
N ILE A 32 -3.94 -3.75 3.05
CA ILE A 32 -3.33 -2.46 3.43
C ILE A 32 -3.90 -1.98 4.77
N VAL A 33 -5.22 -2.06 4.97
CA VAL A 33 -5.85 -1.69 6.25
C VAL A 33 -5.36 -2.58 7.39
N TRP A 34 -5.24 -3.90 7.17
CA TRP A 34 -4.79 -4.85 8.19
C TRP A 34 -3.36 -4.56 8.67
N HIS A 35 -2.46 -4.19 7.77
CA HIS A 35 -1.06 -3.91 8.10
C HIS A 35 -0.81 -2.44 8.46
N TRP A 36 -1.82 -1.57 8.36
CA TRP A 36 -1.62 -0.13 8.53
C TRP A 36 -1.14 0.24 9.94
N GLY A 37 0.01 0.91 10.03
CA GLY A 37 0.63 1.27 11.30
C GLY A 37 1.39 0.13 11.99
N TYR A 38 1.62 -0.98 11.28
CA TYR A 38 2.43 -2.10 11.75
C TYR A 38 3.68 -2.31 10.87
N PRO A 39 4.76 -2.92 11.40
CA PRO A 39 5.98 -3.19 10.63
C PRO A 39 5.74 -3.97 9.34
N GLU A 40 4.76 -4.89 9.35
CA GLU A 40 4.38 -5.76 8.23
C GLU A 40 3.83 -4.99 7.02
N PHE A 41 3.52 -3.70 7.19
CA PHE A 41 3.14 -2.83 6.07
C PHE A 41 4.22 -2.77 5.00
N TYR A 42 5.48 -2.55 5.38
CA TYR A 42 6.59 -2.33 4.46
C TYR A 42 6.89 -3.55 3.56
N PRO A 43 7.07 -4.77 4.09
CA PRO A 43 7.28 -5.93 3.22
C PRO A 43 6.07 -6.16 2.29
N PHE A 44 4.85 -5.92 2.76
CA PHE A 44 3.66 -6.08 1.94
C PHE A 44 3.56 -5.04 0.82
N ILE A 45 3.70 -3.74 1.12
CA ILE A 45 3.59 -2.66 0.13
C ILE A 45 4.74 -2.73 -0.88
N ASN A 46 5.96 -3.08 -0.44
CA ASN A 46 7.11 -3.26 -1.31
C ASN A 46 6.88 -4.40 -2.30
N GLN A 47 6.25 -5.51 -1.89
CA GLN A 47 5.86 -6.58 -2.81
C GLN A 47 4.87 -6.12 -3.90
N LEU A 48 3.99 -5.17 -3.60
CA LEU A 48 3.05 -4.62 -4.59
C LEU A 48 3.74 -3.67 -5.57
N LEU A 49 4.76 -2.93 -5.10
CA LEU A 49 5.54 -1.97 -5.88
C LEU A 49 6.59 -2.64 -6.77
N VAL A 50 7.14 -3.76 -6.31
CA VAL A 50 8.08 -4.55 -7.11
C VAL A 50 7.30 -5.29 -8.20
N ASN A 51 7.58 -4.92 -9.44
CA ASN A 51 7.00 -5.53 -10.62
C ASN A 51 7.70 -6.88 -10.91
N THR A 52 7.58 -7.84 -10.00
CA THR A 52 8.13 -9.18 -10.21
C THR A 52 7.25 -9.94 -11.20
N ASN A 53 7.67 -9.91 -12.46
CA ASN A 53 7.19 -10.78 -13.54
C ASN A 53 7.38 -12.29 -13.25
N GLU A 54 7.85 -12.67 -12.05
CA GLU A 54 8.07 -14.06 -11.62
C GLU A 54 6.80 -14.90 -11.66
N ARG A 55 5.62 -14.28 -11.58
CA ARG A 55 4.34 -14.97 -11.79
C ARG A 55 3.86 -14.76 -13.22
N ALA A 56 4.40 -15.56 -14.13
CA ALA A 56 3.96 -15.62 -15.53
C ALA A 56 2.42 -15.62 -15.62
N GLY A 57 1.84 -14.57 -16.21
CA GLY A 57 0.39 -14.45 -16.45
C GLY A 57 -0.37 -13.42 -15.62
N ARG A 58 0.26 -12.68 -14.69
CA ARG A 58 -0.38 -11.51 -14.06
C ARG A 58 -0.02 -10.23 -14.83
N ASN A 59 -1.01 -9.63 -15.48
CA ASN A 59 -0.93 -8.20 -15.83
C ASN A 59 -0.78 -7.44 -14.51
N GLY A 60 0.26 -6.62 -14.39
CA GLY A 60 0.48 -5.79 -13.21
C GLY A 60 -0.70 -4.84 -12.92
N PHE A 61 -0.57 -4.02 -11.89
CA PHE A 61 -1.61 -3.04 -11.57
C PHE A 61 -1.76 -2.00 -12.68
N PRO A 62 -3.00 -1.55 -12.99
CA PRO A 62 -3.19 -0.39 -13.83
C PRO A 62 -2.54 0.85 -13.18
N ARG A 63 -2.24 1.85 -13.99
CA ARG A 63 -1.48 3.03 -13.56
C ARG A 63 -2.11 3.72 -12.37
N GLU A 64 -3.44 3.86 -12.38
CA GLU A 64 -4.19 4.52 -11.31
C GLU A 64 -4.09 3.76 -9.98
N ALA A 65 -4.11 2.42 -10.03
CA ALA A 65 -3.92 1.61 -8.82
C ALA A 65 -2.49 1.71 -8.30
N MET A 66 -1.48 1.75 -9.19
CA MET A 66 -0.09 1.99 -8.77
C MET A 66 0.09 3.37 -8.13
N ASP A 67 -0.50 4.41 -8.71
CA ASP A 67 -0.42 5.77 -8.14
C ASP A 67 -1.04 5.80 -6.71
N GLU A 68 -2.15 5.08 -6.48
CA GLU A 68 -2.73 4.92 -5.14
C GLU A 68 -1.81 4.14 -4.18
N ILE A 69 -1.19 3.04 -4.63
CA ILE A 69 -0.25 2.24 -3.84
C ILE A 69 0.97 3.09 -3.43
N HIS A 70 1.52 3.87 -4.37
CA HIS A 70 2.62 4.80 -4.09
C HIS A 70 2.22 5.87 -3.07
N ALA A 71 1.05 6.48 -3.22
CA ALA A 71 0.56 7.48 -2.27
C ALA A 71 0.41 6.90 -0.86
N LEU A 72 -0.11 5.67 -0.74
CA LEU A 72 -0.22 4.97 0.54
C LEU A 72 1.14 4.70 1.18
N TYR A 73 2.14 4.31 0.37
CA TYR A 73 3.52 4.14 0.83
C TYR A 73 4.11 5.45 1.38
N GLU A 74 3.97 6.56 0.65
CA GLU A 74 4.46 7.88 1.07
C GLU A 74 3.80 8.34 2.37
N ILE A 75 2.47 8.25 2.45
CA ILE A 75 1.71 8.58 3.65
C ILE A 75 2.19 7.75 4.85
N HIS A 76 2.41 6.45 4.66
CA HIS A 76 2.89 5.59 5.75
C HIS A 76 4.32 5.95 6.18
N CYS A 77 5.20 6.31 5.23
CA CYS A 77 6.55 6.78 5.53
C CYS A 77 6.54 8.05 6.37
N GLU A 78 5.65 9.00 6.07
CA GLU A 78 5.49 10.24 6.84
C GLU A 78 4.93 9.97 8.23
N LYS A 79 3.95 9.06 8.35
CA LYS A 79 3.27 8.77 9.62
C LYS A 79 4.02 7.85 10.56
N PHE A 80 4.74 6.87 10.02
CA PHE A 80 5.39 5.81 10.78
C PHE A 80 6.87 5.68 10.39
N PRO A 81 7.67 6.76 10.46
CA PRO A 81 9.05 6.74 9.98
C PRO A 81 9.93 5.73 10.75
N HIS A 82 9.57 5.42 12.00
CA HIS A 82 10.29 4.46 12.84
C HIS A 82 10.08 3.00 12.40
N LEU A 83 8.92 2.65 11.81
CA LEU A 83 8.62 1.30 11.36
C LEU A 83 9.39 0.92 10.08
N ARG A 84 9.77 1.92 9.29
CA ARG A 84 10.59 1.73 8.09
C ARG A 84 11.99 1.19 8.40
N SER A 85 12.55 1.60 9.53
CA SER A 85 13.88 1.16 9.97
C SER A 85 13.87 -0.25 10.55
N ALA A 86 12.73 -0.70 11.08
CA ALA A 86 12.56 -2.07 11.59
C ALA A 86 12.63 -3.10 10.46
N GLU A 87 12.08 -2.80 9.26
CA GLU A 87 12.20 -3.67 8.07
C GLU A 87 13.67 -3.99 7.71
N LYS A 88 14.57 -3.02 7.90
CA LYS A 88 16.00 -3.22 7.59
C LYS A 88 16.72 -4.11 8.60
N LEU A 89 16.21 -4.23 9.84
CA LEU A 89 16.79 -5.05 10.90
C LEU A 89 16.34 -6.51 10.78
N ASP A 90 15.06 -6.76 10.43
CA ASP A 90 14.54 -8.12 10.25
C ASP A 90 15.08 -8.84 9.00
N ASN A 91 15.44 -8.11 7.94
CA ASN A 91 16.04 -8.69 6.72
C ASN A 91 17.57 -8.91 6.81
N GLN A 92 18.18 -8.77 8.00
CA GLN A 92 19.62 -8.91 8.24
C GLN A 92 20.00 -10.00 9.26
N LEU A 93 19.03 -10.80 9.76
CA LEU A 93 19.24 -11.94 10.65
C LEU A 93 18.88 -13.25 9.93
#